data_AF-A0A8C0LIK7-F1
#
_entry.id   AF-A0A8C0LIK7-F1
#
_cell.length_a   1.000
_cell.length_b   1.000
_cell.length_c   1.000
_cell.angle_alpha   90.00
_cell.angle_beta   90.00
_cell.angle_gamma   90.00
#
_symmetry.space_group_name_H-M   'P 1'
#
loop_
_entity.id
_entity.type
_entity.pdbx_description
1 polymer ?
#
loop_
_entity_poly.entity_id
_entity_poly.type
_entity_poly.pdbx_seq_one_letter_code
_entity_poly.pdbx_strand_id
1 'polypeptide(L)'
;MGGLWRPPWRPVAFCGWRWSHRGFAARAAERVVPRLRPGTSGAGGAETALRRLGTWRRPSPAPELALQPPPRRPKSTNPFTRAQEEDWRRRNKTVLTYVAAAAVGMLGASYAAVPLYRLYCQTTGLGGSAVAGHASDQIENMVPVKDRIIKVTFNADVHASLQWNFRPQQTEIYVVPGETALAFYKAKNPTDKPVIGISTYNVVPFEAGQYFNKIQCFCFEEQRLNPQEEVDMPVFFYIDPEFAEDPRMVNVDLITLSYTFFEAKEGQQLPVPGYH
;
A
#
# COMPACT_ATOMS: atom_id res chain seq x y z
N MET A 1 36.36 45.27 11.27
CA MET A 1 35.15 45.81 11.91
C MET A 1 33.98 45.37 11.04
N GLY A 2 33.38 44.20 11.23
CA GLY A 2 32.42 43.86 12.30
C GLY A 2 31.03 43.81 11.64
N GLY A 3 30.19 42.79 11.74
CA GLY A 3 30.24 41.51 12.42
C GLY A 3 29.08 40.63 11.91
N LEU A 4 29.29 39.32 11.97
CA LEU A 4 28.33 38.25 11.75
C LEU A 4 27.11 38.39 12.70
N TRP A 5 25.89 38.31 12.17
CA TRP A 5 24.68 38.06 12.96
C TRP A 5 24.00 36.78 12.47
N ARG A 6 24.18 35.70 13.23
CA ARG A 6 23.39 34.46 13.16
C ARG A 6 22.50 34.41 14.41
N PRO A 7 21.18 34.18 14.30
CA PRO A 7 20.37 33.90 15.47
C PRO A 7 20.50 32.42 15.89
N PRO A 8 20.54 32.11 17.19
CA PRO A 8 20.69 30.75 17.69
C PRO A 8 19.31 30.10 17.90
N TRP A 9 19.01 29.03 17.16
CA TRP A 9 17.90 28.14 17.50
C TRP A 9 18.41 27.09 18.49
N ARG A 10 18.04 27.28 19.76
CA ARG A 10 18.21 26.28 20.83
C ARG A 10 17.12 25.20 20.69
N PRO A 11 17.45 23.90 20.79
CA PRO A 11 16.45 22.87 20.92
C PRO A 11 15.89 22.87 22.35
N VAL A 12 14.56 22.96 22.46
CA VAL A 12 13.83 22.74 23.71
C VAL A 12 13.83 21.24 23.99
N ALA A 13 14.51 20.84 25.06
CA ALA A 13 14.46 19.49 25.59
C ALA A 13 13.12 19.28 26.31
N PHE A 14 12.25 18.43 25.76
CA PHE A 14 11.17 17.82 26.55
C PHE A 14 11.66 16.49 27.11
N CYS A 15 11.78 16.47 28.44
CA CYS A 15 12.02 15.28 29.23
C CYS A 15 10.91 14.25 29.08
N GLY A 16 11.33 12.99 28.93
CA GLY A 16 10.66 11.83 29.51
C GLY A 16 9.57 11.19 28.66
N TRP A 17 9.91 10.08 28.02
CA TRP A 17 9.41 8.76 28.42
C TRP A 17 10.35 7.69 27.82
N ARG A 18 11.03 6.99 28.73
CA ARG A 18 12.09 6.02 28.45
C ARG A 18 11.46 4.64 28.49
N TRP A 19 11.27 3.99 27.34
CA TRP A 19 10.96 2.57 27.28
C TRP A 19 12.16 1.82 26.70
N SER A 20 12.82 1.10 27.60
CA SER A 20 13.92 0.19 27.33
C SER A 20 13.33 -1.19 27.11
N HIS A 21 13.43 -1.75 25.90
CA HIS A 21 13.43 -3.21 25.76
C HIS A 21 14.48 -3.64 24.73
N ARG A 22 15.36 -4.51 25.23
CA ARG A 22 16.49 -5.14 24.55
C ARG A 22 15.99 -6.01 23.41
N GLY A 23 16.75 -6.01 22.31
CA GLY A 23 16.58 -6.94 21.21
C GLY A 23 16.68 -8.40 21.67
N PHE A 24 15.86 -9.25 21.07
CA PHE A 24 16.06 -10.68 21.08
C PHE A 24 15.80 -11.22 19.67
N ALA A 25 16.78 -11.97 19.18
CA ALA A 25 16.89 -12.49 17.85
C ALA A 25 15.75 -13.46 17.51
N ALA A 26 15.24 -13.35 16.28
CA ALA A 26 14.40 -14.35 15.65
C ALA A 26 15.22 -15.62 15.37
N ARG A 27 14.77 -16.76 15.88
CA ARG A 27 15.13 -18.09 15.36
C ARG A 27 13.88 -18.93 15.15
N ALA A 28 13.91 -19.60 14.02
CA ALA A 28 12.86 -20.35 13.37
C ALA A 28 12.26 -21.47 14.24
N ALA A 29 10.95 -21.65 14.10
CA ALA A 29 10.21 -22.79 14.60
C ALA A 29 10.32 -23.95 13.61
N GLU A 30 10.96 -25.05 14.04
CA GLU A 30 10.98 -26.33 13.33
C GLU A 30 9.63 -27.06 13.46
N ARG A 31 9.13 -27.53 12.31
CA ARG A 31 8.07 -28.53 12.18
C ARG A 31 8.60 -29.91 12.58
N VAL A 32 7.86 -30.64 13.39
CA VAL A 32 8.02 -32.10 13.52
C VAL A 32 6.70 -32.77 13.16
N VAL A 33 6.70 -33.46 12.01
CA VAL A 33 5.71 -34.47 11.62
C VAL A 33 6.43 -35.82 11.61
N PRO A 34 5.89 -36.89 12.24
CA PRO A 34 6.50 -38.20 12.22
C PRO A 34 5.86 -39.12 11.16
N ARG A 35 6.66 -39.91 10.44
CA ARG A 35 6.47 -41.36 10.21
C ARG A 35 7.38 -41.94 9.10
N LEU A 36 8.26 -42.84 9.55
CA LEU A 36 8.45 -44.22 9.08
C LEU A 36 8.34 -44.55 7.58
N ARG A 37 9.49 -44.88 6.98
CA ARG A 37 9.83 -46.20 6.36
C ARG A 37 11.21 -46.14 5.71
N PRO A 38 12.18 -47.02 6.05
CA PRO A 38 13.34 -47.25 5.19
C PRO A 38 13.04 -48.43 4.25
N GLY A 39 13.11 -48.15 2.95
CA GLY A 39 13.18 -49.16 1.90
C GLY A 39 14.60 -49.72 1.79
N THR A 40 14.66 -51.03 1.62
CA THR A 40 15.86 -51.85 1.40
C THR A 40 16.30 -51.83 -0.06
N SER A 41 17.54 -51.43 -0.32
CA SER A 41 18.44 -51.91 -1.40
C SER A 41 19.77 -51.17 -1.21
N GLY A 42 20.93 -51.77 -1.00
CA GLY A 42 21.47 -52.97 -1.65
C GLY A 42 22.56 -52.53 -2.63
N ALA A 43 23.79 -52.97 -2.37
CA ALA A 43 24.94 -53.13 -3.27
C ALA A 43 26.18 -52.25 -3.02
N GLY A 44 27.33 -52.94 -3.02
CA GLY A 44 28.69 -52.41 -3.18
C GLY A 44 29.35 -52.05 -1.85
N GLY A 45 30.28 -52.79 -1.27
CA GLY A 45 31.34 -53.59 -1.89
C GLY A 45 32.66 -52.85 -1.67
N ALA A 46 33.46 -53.32 -0.71
CA ALA A 46 34.92 -53.17 -0.61
C ALA A 46 35.33 -53.67 0.78
N GLU A 47 35.88 -54.87 0.82
CA GLU A 47 37.28 -55.07 1.20
C GLU A 47 37.52 -54.89 2.72
N THR A 48 37.55 -55.97 3.48
CA THR A 48 38.72 -56.85 3.60
C THR A 48 39.94 -56.07 4.08
N ALA A 49 40.13 -55.96 5.41
CA ALA A 49 41.48 -55.94 5.96
C ALA A 49 41.47 -56.22 7.46
N LEU A 50 42.19 -57.30 7.82
CA LEU A 50 42.92 -57.44 9.07
C LEU A 50 42.11 -57.75 10.34
N ARG A 51 41.71 -59.02 10.43
CA ARG A 51 42.10 -59.81 11.61
C ARG A 51 43.61 -59.71 11.77
N ARG A 52 44.10 -59.31 12.95
CA ARG A 52 45.20 -59.98 13.69
C ARG A 52 45.66 -59.10 14.85
N LEU A 53 45.92 -59.79 15.98
CA LEU A 53 46.69 -59.34 17.15
C LEU A 53 45.92 -58.31 17.99
N GLY A 54 45.25 -58.69 19.07
CA GLY A 54 45.82 -59.48 20.15
C GLY A 54 46.17 -58.51 21.29
N THR A 55 45.54 -58.75 22.45
CA THR A 55 46.02 -58.34 23.78
C THR A 55 45.82 -56.83 24.11
N TRP A 56 45.34 -56.38 25.28
CA TRP A 56 45.40 -56.87 26.65
C TRP A 56 44.24 -56.34 27.54
N ARG A 57 43.76 -57.22 28.44
CA ARG A 57 43.15 -57.04 29.79
C ARG A 57 41.90 -56.17 30.06
N ARG A 58 40.83 -56.87 30.47
CA ARG A 58 40.02 -56.55 31.68
C ARG A 58 40.78 -56.99 32.94
N PRO A 59 40.61 -56.37 34.14
CA PRO A 59 39.59 -56.82 35.13
C PRO A 59 39.08 -55.67 36.07
N SER A 60 38.03 -55.73 36.90
CA SER A 60 36.87 -56.59 37.21
C SER A 60 36.02 -55.81 38.28
N PRO A 61 35.26 -56.43 39.20
CA PRO A 61 33.81 -56.65 39.26
C PRO A 61 33.12 -55.77 40.36
N ALA A 62 31.82 -55.77 40.67
CA ALA A 62 30.97 -56.84 41.24
C ALA A 62 29.51 -56.31 41.49
N PRO A 63 28.56 -57.04 42.11
CA PRO A 63 27.19 -57.29 41.62
C PRO A 63 26.12 -56.46 42.40
N GLU A 64 24.79 -56.51 42.15
CA GLU A 64 23.90 -57.51 42.78
C GLU A 64 22.39 -57.24 42.50
N LEU A 65 21.65 -58.35 42.43
CA LEU A 65 20.22 -58.62 42.68
C LEU A 65 19.06 -58.07 41.82
N ALA A 66 18.25 -59.04 41.38
CA ALA A 66 16.95 -58.94 40.73
C ALA A 66 15.78 -58.77 41.72
N LEU A 67 14.78 -57.97 41.34
CA LEU A 67 13.45 -57.90 41.97
C LEU A 67 12.38 -57.86 40.86
N GLN A 68 11.38 -58.74 40.94
CA GLN A 68 10.20 -58.78 40.05
C GLN A 68 9.12 -57.78 40.51
N PRO A 69 8.27 -57.21 39.62
CA PRO A 69 7.15 -56.36 40.03
C PRO A 69 5.81 -57.14 40.26
N PRO A 70 4.89 -56.64 41.12
CA PRO A 70 3.65 -57.32 41.54
C PRO A 70 2.44 -57.11 40.58
N PRO A 71 1.31 -57.84 40.75
CA PRO A 71 0.21 -57.90 39.77
C PRO A 71 -0.73 -56.66 39.77
N ARG A 72 -1.35 -56.39 38.61
CA ARG A 72 -2.20 -55.21 38.32
C ARG A 72 -3.59 -55.27 38.99
N ARG A 73 -3.92 -54.23 39.76
CA ARG A 73 -5.26 -53.98 40.35
C ARG A 73 -6.28 -53.47 39.30
N PRO A 74 -7.60 -53.74 39.47
CA PRO A 74 -8.64 -53.19 38.59
C PRO A 74 -8.87 -51.69 38.86
N LYS A 75 -9.14 -50.91 37.81
CA LYS A 75 -9.38 -49.46 37.90
C LYS A 75 -10.74 -49.19 38.54
N SER A 76 -10.74 -48.79 39.81
CA SER A 76 -11.90 -48.14 40.45
C SER A 76 -12.26 -46.89 39.66
N THR A 77 -13.45 -46.87 39.06
CA THR A 77 -13.97 -45.67 38.39
C THR A 77 -14.84 -44.94 39.40
N ASN A 78 -14.32 -43.86 39.99
CA ASN A 78 -15.02 -43.11 41.02
C ASN A 78 -16.25 -42.40 40.41
N PRO A 79 -17.48 -42.61 40.94
CA PRO A 79 -18.70 -41.96 40.42
C PRO A 79 -18.66 -40.43 40.54
N PHE A 80 -17.98 -39.93 41.58
CA PHE A 80 -17.88 -38.50 41.88
C PHE A 80 -17.16 -37.71 40.78
N THR A 81 -16.17 -38.31 40.12
CA THR A 81 -15.44 -37.68 39.02
C THR A 81 -16.27 -37.63 37.73
N ARG A 82 -17.21 -38.58 37.53
CA ARG A 82 -18.10 -38.58 36.36
C ARG A 82 -19.15 -37.47 36.42
N ALA A 83 -19.77 -37.26 37.58
CA ALA A 83 -20.72 -36.17 37.77
C ALA A 83 -20.06 -34.79 37.55
N GLN A 84 -18.85 -34.59 38.07
CA GLN A 84 -18.07 -33.39 37.80
C GLN A 84 -17.74 -33.23 36.31
N GLU A 85 -17.32 -34.30 35.64
CA GLU A 85 -16.98 -34.26 34.21
C GLU A 85 -18.21 -33.94 33.32
N GLU A 86 -19.40 -34.39 33.71
CA GLU A 86 -20.66 -34.07 33.03
C GLU A 86 -21.05 -32.59 33.17
N ASP A 87 -20.91 -32.00 34.37
CA ASP A 87 -21.14 -30.58 34.61
C ASP A 87 -20.15 -29.70 33.83
N TRP A 88 -18.87 -30.08 33.82
CA TRP A 88 -17.84 -29.42 33.03
C TRP A 88 -18.14 -29.51 31.52
N ARG A 89 -18.58 -30.67 31.02
CA ARG A 89 -18.97 -30.83 29.61
C ARG A 89 -20.20 -30.01 29.25
N ARG A 90 -21.21 -29.91 30.12
CA ARG A 90 -22.39 -29.07 29.90
C ARG A 90 -22.00 -27.59 29.84
N ARG A 91 -21.20 -27.11 30.79
CA ARG A 91 -20.69 -25.73 30.78
C ARG A 91 -19.85 -25.43 29.55
N ASN A 92 -18.93 -26.32 29.17
CA ASN A 92 -18.08 -26.15 27.99
C ASN A 92 -18.90 -26.13 26.69
N LYS A 93 -19.95 -26.96 26.58
CA LYS A 93 -20.86 -26.91 25.42
C LYS A 93 -21.60 -25.57 25.34
N THR A 94 -22.14 -25.10 26.46
CA THR A 94 -22.82 -23.81 26.54
C THR A 94 -21.88 -22.64 26.18
N VAL A 95 -20.66 -22.63 26.74
CA VAL A 95 -19.65 -21.61 26.42
C VAL A 95 -19.26 -21.67 24.94
N LEU A 96 -19.04 -22.87 24.39
CA LEU A 96 -18.71 -23.05 22.97
C LEU A 96 -19.82 -22.50 22.06
N THR A 97 -21.09 -22.75 22.39
CA THR A 97 -22.21 -22.23 21.59
C THR A 97 -22.29 -20.70 21.63
N TYR A 98 -22.04 -20.06 22.78
CA TYR A 98 -22.03 -18.61 22.87
C TYR A 98 -20.86 -17.98 22.12
N VAL A 99 -19.65 -18.55 22.24
CA VAL A 99 -18.46 -18.06 21.52
C VAL A 99 -18.65 -18.22 20.01
N ALA A 100 -19.20 -19.35 19.55
CA ALA A 100 -19.48 -19.57 18.15
C ALA A 100 -20.54 -18.57 17.61
N ALA A 101 -21.62 -18.33 18.36
CA ALA A 101 -22.63 -17.34 17.97
C ALA A 101 -22.06 -15.92 17.89
N ALA A 102 -21.22 -15.52 18.86
CA ALA A 102 -20.56 -14.22 18.85
C ALA A 102 -19.61 -14.07 17.65
N ALA A 103 -18.83 -15.11 17.32
CA ALA A 103 -17.93 -15.10 16.17
C ALA A 103 -18.69 -14.94 14.83
N VAL A 104 -19.77 -15.69 14.64
CA VAL A 104 -20.62 -15.59 13.44
C VAL A 104 -21.28 -14.21 13.36
N GLY A 105 -21.77 -13.67 14.49
CA GLY A 105 -22.35 -12.33 14.53
C GLY A 105 -21.35 -11.24 14.16
N MET A 106 -20.12 -11.33 14.65
CA MET A 106 -19.06 -10.36 14.38
C MET A 106 -18.61 -10.40 12.91
N LEU A 107 -18.55 -11.59 12.32
CA LEU A 107 -18.28 -11.77 10.88
C LEU A 107 -19.44 -11.23 10.02
N GLY A 108 -20.69 -11.52 10.40
CA GLY A 108 -21.87 -11.01 9.71
C GLY A 108 -21.96 -9.48 9.75
N ALA A 109 -21.68 -8.87 10.89
CA ALA A 109 -21.65 -7.41 11.04
C ALA A 109 -20.55 -6.77 10.17
N SER A 110 -19.36 -7.38 10.12
CA SER A 110 -18.26 -6.90 9.28
C SER A 110 -18.60 -6.94 7.79
N TYR A 111 -19.28 -7.99 7.35
CA TYR A 111 -19.74 -8.12 5.95
C TYR A 111 -20.88 -7.15 5.63
N ALA A 112 -21.81 -6.93 6.56
CA ALA A 112 -22.94 -6.02 6.38
C ALA A 112 -22.56 -4.54 6.45
N ALA A 113 -21.45 -4.19 7.12
CA ALA A 113 -21.01 -2.80 7.25
C ALA A 113 -20.71 -2.14 5.89
N VAL A 114 -20.13 -2.87 4.94
CA VAL A 114 -19.76 -2.33 3.61
C VAL A 114 -20.97 -1.86 2.79
N PRO A 115 -22.02 -2.68 2.54
CA PRO A 115 -23.19 -2.22 1.80
C PRO A 115 -23.99 -1.16 2.55
N LEU A 116 -24.05 -1.23 3.89
CA LEU A 116 -24.74 -0.21 4.70
C LEU A 116 -24.04 1.15 4.59
N TYR A 117 -22.71 1.17 4.61
CA TYR A 117 -21.91 2.37 4.37
C TYR A 117 -22.15 2.93 2.97
N ARG A 118 -22.17 2.08 1.94
CA ARG A 118 -22.48 2.52 0.56
C ARG A 118 -23.85 3.17 0.44
N LEU A 119 -24.87 2.57 1.05
CA LEU A 119 -26.23 3.13 1.04
C LEU A 119 -26.28 4.49 1.75
N TYR A 120 -25.59 4.62 2.89
CA TYR A 120 -25.48 5.89 3.61
C TYR A 120 -24.74 6.96 2.79
N CYS A 121 -23.64 6.60 2.13
CA CYS A 121 -22.89 7.52 1.27
C CYS A 121 -23.70 7.97 0.04
N GLN A 122 -24.55 7.09 -0.50
CA GLN A 122 -25.44 7.44 -1.62
C GLN A 122 -26.56 8.40 -1.20
N THR A 123 -27.11 8.26 0.00
CA THR A 123 -28.22 9.12 0.47
C THR A 123 -27.75 10.46 1.03
N THR A 124 -26.56 10.50 1.64
CA THR A 124 -26.01 11.73 2.24
C THR A 124 -25.07 12.50 1.32
N GLY A 125 -24.61 11.91 0.22
CA GLY A 125 -23.72 12.57 -0.74
C GLY A 125 -22.29 12.83 -0.25
N LEU A 126 -21.95 12.43 0.98
CA LEU A 126 -20.64 12.67 1.62
C LEU A 126 -19.48 11.80 1.09
N GLY A 127 -19.74 10.91 0.13
CA GLY A 127 -18.84 9.82 -0.23
C GLY A 127 -18.48 9.70 -1.70
N GLY A 128 -18.39 10.83 -2.43
CA GLY A 128 -17.75 10.95 -3.74
C GLY A 128 -17.71 9.67 -4.59
N SER A 129 -18.81 9.38 -5.29
CA SER A 129 -18.94 8.40 -6.39
C SER A 129 -18.60 6.92 -6.11
N ALA A 130 -19.65 6.12 -5.95
CA ALA A 130 -19.65 4.68 -6.28
C ALA A 130 -20.63 4.36 -7.43
N VAL A 131 -20.68 5.22 -8.46
CA VAL A 131 -21.25 4.86 -9.75
C VAL A 131 -20.17 5.05 -10.80
N ALA A 132 -19.53 3.95 -11.18
CA ALA A 132 -18.71 3.88 -12.38
C ALA A 132 -19.63 4.11 -13.59
N GLY A 133 -19.81 5.36 -14.00
CA GLY A 133 -20.64 5.70 -15.15
C GLY A 133 -21.06 7.17 -15.28
N HIS A 134 -21.11 7.95 -14.20
CA HIS A 134 -21.69 9.31 -14.27
C HIS A 134 -20.74 10.46 -14.59
N ALA A 135 -19.43 10.20 -14.75
CA ALA A 135 -18.48 11.26 -15.10
C ALA A 135 -18.73 11.82 -16.53
N SER A 136 -19.29 11.03 -17.44
CA SER A 136 -19.68 11.48 -18.78
C SER A 136 -21.04 12.19 -18.79
N ASP A 137 -22.03 11.68 -18.05
CA ASP A 137 -23.39 12.24 -18.04
C ASP A 137 -23.46 13.62 -17.35
N GLN A 138 -22.58 13.89 -16.38
CA GLN A 138 -22.50 15.21 -15.73
C GLN A 138 -22.03 16.29 -16.71
N ILE A 139 -21.15 15.96 -17.65
CA ILE A 139 -20.65 16.92 -18.66
C ILE A 139 -21.77 17.33 -19.63
N GLU A 140 -22.66 16.40 -20.00
CA GLU A 140 -23.76 16.70 -20.94
C GLU A 140 -24.84 17.61 -20.35
N ASN A 141 -24.97 17.66 -19.03
CA ASN A 141 -25.99 18.46 -18.33
C ASN A 141 -25.45 19.79 -17.77
N MET A 142 -24.15 20.10 -17.93
CA MET A 142 -23.59 21.37 -17.48
C MET A 142 -24.05 22.50 -18.40
N VAL A 143 -24.67 23.53 -17.80
CA VAL A 143 -25.03 24.76 -18.51
C VAL A 143 -23.84 25.72 -18.44
N PRO A 144 -23.20 26.06 -19.57
CA PRO A 144 -22.04 26.95 -19.56
C PRO A 144 -22.43 28.37 -19.16
N VAL A 145 -21.71 28.96 -18.21
CA VAL A 145 -21.95 30.32 -17.69
C VAL A 145 -21.24 31.33 -18.58
N LYS A 146 -21.83 31.62 -19.75
CA LYS A 146 -21.23 32.42 -20.85
C LYS A 146 -20.68 33.80 -20.46
N ASP A 147 -21.13 34.36 -19.34
CA ASP A 147 -20.78 35.71 -18.90
C ASP A 147 -19.43 35.78 -18.16
N ARG A 148 -18.79 34.63 -17.87
CA ARG A 148 -17.49 34.57 -17.19
C ARG A 148 -16.44 33.92 -18.07
N ILE A 149 -15.55 34.72 -18.66
CA ILE A 149 -14.43 34.22 -19.47
C ILE A 149 -13.19 34.09 -18.58
N ILE A 150 -12.63 32.89 -18.52
CA ILE A 150 -11.41 32.59 -17.77
C ILE A 150 -10.25 32.38 -18.73
N LYS A 151 -9.15 33.07 -18.47
CA LYS A 151 -7.89 32.88 -19.18
C LYS A 151 -7.13 31.71 -18.54
N VAL A 152 -6.90 30.66 -19.31
CA VAL A 152 -6.07 29.53 -18.89
C VAL A 152 -4.72 29.64 -19.57
N THR A 153 -3.65 29.78 -18.79
CA THR A 153 -2.26 29.80 -19.27
C THR A 153 -1.60 28.45 -19.05
N PHE A 154 -0.80 28.03 -20.01
CA PHE A 154 -0.10 26.74 -20.00
C PHE A 154 1.38 26.95 -19.83
N ASN A 155 1.94 26.35 -18.79
CA ASN A 155 3.37 26.35 -18.54
C ASN A 155 3.92 24.92 -18.62
N ALA A 156 5.14 24.79 -19.15
CA ALA A 156 5.82 23.53 -19.37
C ALA A 156 7.26 23.64 -18.90
N ASP A 157 7.60 22.84 -17.90
CA ASP A 157 8.93 22.78 -17.32
C ASP A 157 9.50 21.35 -17.39
N VAL A 158 10.82 21.24 -17.43
CA VAL A 158 11.55 19.97 -17.36
C VAL A 158 12.58 20.06 -16.26
N HIS A 159 12.71 19.00 -15.47
CA HIS A 159 13.75 18.90 -14.47
C HIS A 159 15.13 18.76 -15.14
N ALA A 160 16.18 19.32 -14.53
CA ALA A 160 17.53 19.36 -15.11
C ALA A 160 18.14 17.99 -15.45
N SER A 161 17.64 16.91 -14.84
CA SER A 161 18.05 15.54 -15.17
C SER A 161 17.48 15.03 -16.50
N LEU A 162 16.38 15.63 -16.99
CA LEU A 162 15.68 15.23 -18.19
C LEU A 162 15.99 16.21 -19.32
N GLN A 163 16.62 15.72 -20.40
CA GLN A 163 17.04 16.55 -21.54
C GLN A 163 15.95 16.68 -22.61
N TRP A 164 14.67 16.59 -22.22
CA TRP A 164 13.56 16.72 -23.16
C TRP A 164 13.30 18.17 -23.51
N ASN A 165 12.88 18.41 -24.75
CA ASN A 165 12.27 19.67 -25.13
C ASN A 165 10.76 19.52 -24.97
N PHE A 166 10.21 20.08 -23.89
CA PHE A 166 8.80 20.04 -23.58
C PHE A 166 8.24 21.46 -23.59
N ARG A 167 7.20 21.69 -24.40
CA ARG A 167 6.60 23.01 -24.58
C ARG A 167 5.10 22.91 -24.89
N PRO A 168 4.28 23.87 -24.44
CA PRO A 168 2.90 23.94 -24.89
C PRO A 168 2.86 24.31 -26.39
N GLN A 169 1.86 23.81 -27.12
CA GLN A 169 1.56 24.30 -28.47
C GLN A 169 0.87 25.66 -28.43
N GLN A 170 0.08 25.90 -27.39
CA GLN A 170 -0.66 27.13 -27.14
C GLN A 170 -0.37 27.62 -25.72
N THR A 171 0.09 28.86 -25.57
CA THR A 171 0.49 29.42 -24.26
C THR A 171 -0.72 29.84 -23.43
N GLU A 172 -1.83 30.18 -24.08
CA GLU A 172 -3.07 30.57 -23.43
C GLU A 172 -4.29 30.18 -24.24
N ILE A 173 -5.41 29.94 -23.56
CA ILE A 173 -6.75 29.85 -24.14
C ILE A 173 -7.76 30.57 -23.25
N TYR A 174 -8.89 30.95 -23.84
CA TYR A 174 -10.02 31.55 -23.13
C TYR A 174 -11.15 30.54 -23.12
N VAL A 175 -11.66 30.23 -21.94
CA VAL A 175 -12.70 29.21 -21.73
C VAL A 175 -13.74 29.73 -20.76
N VAL A 176 -14.95 29.21 -20.88
CA VAL A 176 -16.05 29.53 -19.98
C VAL A 176 -16.26 28.39 -18.97
N PRO A 177 -16.62 28.66 -17.69
CA PRO A 177 -17.05 27.62 -16.76
C PRO A 177 -18.22 26.79 -17.32
N GLY A 178 -18.09 25.46 -17.26
CA GLY A 178 -18.98 24.49 -17.88
C GLY A 178 -18.62 24.13 -19.34
N GLU A 179 -17.66 24.81 -19.96
CA GLU A 179 -17.15 24.46 -21.29
C GLU A 179 -15.96 23.51 -21.19
N THR A 180 -15.94 22.49 -22.06
CA THR A 180 -14.79 21.58 -22.18
C THR A 180 -13.77 22.13 -23.18
N ALA A 181 -12.49 22.00 -22.86
CA ALA A 181 -11.40 22.50 -23.68
C ALA A 181 -10.28 21.46 -23.85
N LEU A 182 -9.59 21.55 -24.99
CA LEU A 182 -8.47 20.70 -25.34
C LEU A 182 -7.21 21.55 -25.55
N ALA A 183 -6.13 21.16 -24.88
CA ALA A 183 -4.82 21.77 -25.06
C ALA A 183 -3.78 20.72 -25.43
N PHE A 184 -2.83 21.11 -26.27
CA PHE A 184 -1.75 20.21 -26.73
C PHE A 184 -0.40 20.67 -26.17
N TYR A 185 0.37 19.71 -25.69
CA TYR A 185 1.78 19.88 -25.41
C TYR A 185 2.61 19.04 -26.37
N LYS A 186 3.84 19.47 -26.63
CA LYS A 186 4.79 18.76 -27.47
C LYS A 186 6.00 18.40 -26.66
N ALA A 187 6.37 17.13 -26.70
CA ALA A 187 7.59 16.61 -26.08
C ALA A 187 8.47 15.99 -27.15
N LYS A 188 9.77 16.31 -27.10
CA LYS A 188 10.79 15.71 -27.95
C LYS A 188 11.96 15.22 -27.11
N ASN A 189 12.43 14.02 -27.41
CA ASN A 189 13.69 13.49 -26.87
C ASN A 189 14.84 13.73 -27.87
N PRO A 190 15.69 14.75 -27.68
CA PRO A 190 16.82 15.03 -28.57
C PRO A 190 18.02 14.10 -28.34
N THR A 191 17.97 13.17 -27.40
CA THR A 191 19.09 12.28 -27.06
C THR A 191 19.11 11.02 -27.93
N ASP A 192 20.24 10.31 -27.93
CA ASP A 192 20.45 9.07 -28.70
C ASP A 192 19.99 7.81 -27.97
N LYS A 193 19.37 7.95 -26.79
CA LYS A 193 18.87 6.83 -25.98
C LYS A 193 17.38 7.01 -25.65
N PRO A 194 16.63 5.91 -25.48
CA PRO A 194 15.28 6.01 -24.95
C PRO A 194 15.33 6.54 -23.51
N VAL A 195 14.44 7.46 -23.20
CA VAL A 195 14.30 8.04 -21.86
C VAL A 195 12.85 7.87 -21.42
N ILE A 196 12.66 7.57 -20.14
CA ILE A 196 11.34 7.47 -19.53
C ILE A 196 11.15 8.70 -18.64
N GLY A 197 10.05 9.40 -18.84
CA GLY A 197 9.67 10.57 -18.09
C GLY A 197 8.34 10.36 -17.38
N ILE A 198 8.21 10.90 -16.17
CA ILE A 198 6.94 11.03 -15.47
C ILE A 198 6.66 12.51 -15.23
N SER A 199 5.39 12.90 -15.33
CA SER A 199 4.99 14.29 -15.15
C SER A 199 4.14 14.48 -13.90
N THR A 200 4.32 15.63 -13.27
CA THR A 200 3.40 16.16 -12.28
C THR A 200 2.83 17.49 -12.77
N TYR A 201 1.69 17.89 -12.19
CA TYR A 201 1.03 19.13 -12.55
C TYR A 201 0.64 19.93 -11.31
N ASN A 202 0.48 21.22 -11.50
CA ASN A 202 -0.07 22.13 -10.51
C ASN A 202 -0.99 23.15 -11.18
N VAL A 203 -2.02 23.57 -10.44
CA VAL A 203 -2.97 24.59 -10.84
C VAL A 203 -2.82 25.79 -9.90
N VAL A 204 -2.69 26.99 -10.48
CA VAL A 204 -2.53 28.24 -9.74
C VAL A 204 -3.59 29.24 -10.23
N PRO A 205 -4.31 29.94 -9.34
CA PRO A 205 -4.25 29.84 -7.88
C PRO A 205 -4.80 28.51 -7.35
N PHE A 206 -4.32 28.08 -6.19
CA PHE A 206 -4.69 26.78 -5.59
C PHE A 206 -6.21 26.67 -5.32
N GLU A 207 -6.84 27.79 -4.99
CA GLU A 207 -8.28 27.87 -4.73
C GLU A 207 -9.12 27.53 -5.97
N ALA A 208 -8.62 27.84 -7.17
CA ALA A 208 -9.25 27.46 -8.42
C ALA A 208 -9.03 25.98 -8.78
N GLY A 209 -8.05 25.33 -8.15
CA GLY A 209 -7.70 23.94 -8.41
C GLY A 209 -8.83 22.95 -8.11
N GLN A 210 -9.72 23.26 -7.17
CA GLN A 210 -10.87 22.41 -6.83
C GLN A 210 -11.95 22.39 -7.92
N TYR A 211 -12.03 23.45 -8.73
CA TYR A 211 -12.99 23.58 -9.84
C TYR A 211 -12.37 23.15 -11.18
N PHE A 212 -11.04 22.98 -11.23
CA PHE A 212 -10.33 22.61 -12.44
C PHE A 212 -10.31 21.08 -12.58
N ASN A 213 -11.18 20.55 -13.43
CA ASN A 213 -11.33 19.12 -13.62
C ASN A 213 -10.59 18.65 -14.87
N LYS A 214 -9.57 17.82 -14.65
CA LYS A 214 -8.81 17.21 -15.73
C LYS A 214 -9.35 15.83 -16.08
N ILE A 215 -9.98 15.70 -17.24
CA ILE A 215 -10.63 14.46 -17.69
C ILE A 215 -9.59 13.45 -18.21
N GLN A 216 -8.59 13.90 -18.97
CA GLN A 216 -7.54 13.01 -19.52
C GLN A 216 -6.15 13.60 -19.30
N CYS A 217 -5.29 12.89 -18.55
CA CYS A 217 -3.90 13.27 -18.28
C CYS A 217 -2.89 12.20 -18.69
N PHE A 218 -1.83 12.62 -19.39
CA PHE A 218 -0.53 11.91 -19.41
C PHE A 218 0.17 11.88 -18.03
N CYS A 219 -0.38 12.67 -17.11
CA CYS A 219 -0.42 12.56 -15.67
C CYS A 219 -0.07 11.23 -15.06
N PHE A 220 1.09 11.08 -14.42
CA PHE A 220 1.39 9.89 -13.63
C PHE A 220 1.58 8.58 -14.41
N GLU A 221 1.52 8.62 -15.74
CA GLU A 221 1.94 7.52 -16.58
C GLU A 221 3.39 7.72 -17.02
N GLU A 222 4.17 6.63 -16.99
CA GLU A 222 5.53 6.61 -17.51
C GLU A 222 5.48 6.77 -19.03
N GLN A 223 5.92 7.93 -19.52
CA GLN A 223 6.04 8.21 -20.94
C GLN A 223 7.44 7.82 -21.40
N ARG A 224 7.55 6.88 -22.33
CA ARG A 224 8.82 6.49 -22.94
C ARG A 224 8.94 7.14 -24.31
N LEU A 225 9.98 7.96 -24.50
CA LEU A 225 10.33 8.53 -25.80
C LEU A 225 11.63 7.92 -26.32
N ASN A 226 11.57 7.36 -27.52
CA ASN A 226 12.74 6.86 -28.24
C ASN A 226 13.64 8.01 -28.71
N PRO A 227 14.87 7.70 -29.16
CA PRO A 227 15.78 8.70 -29.69
C PRO A 227 15.15 9.51 -30.83
N GLN A 228 15.27 10.84 -30.76
CA GLN A 228 14.72 11.79 -31.74
C GLN A 228 13.19 11.74 -31.93
N GLU A 229 12.48 11.02 -31.07
CA GLU A 229 11.02 10.93 -31.12
C GLU A 229 10.39 12.22 -30.62
N GLU A 230 9.35 12.66 -31.32
CA GLU A 230 8.51 13.80 -30.97
C GLU A 230 7.06 13.36 -30.94
N VAL A 231 6.34 13.68 -29.86
CA VAL A 231 4.93 13.33 -29.68
C VAL A 231 4.11 14.52 -29.22
N ASP A 232 2.85 14.56 -29.64
CA ASP A 232 1.85 15.50 -29.17
C ASP A 232 1.03 14.85 -28.05
N MET A 233 0.98 15.50 -26.90
CA MET A 233 0.31 15.04 -25.68
C MET A 233 -0.93 15.90 -25.42
N PRO A 234 -2.14 15.38 -25.70
CA PRO A 234 -3.38 16.11 -25.46
C PRO A 234 -3.71 16.17 -23.96
N VAL A 235 -4.36 17.27 -23.58
CA VAL A 235 -4.88 17.54 -22.24
C VAL A 235 -6.32 18.00 -22.39
N PHE A 236 -7.25 17.16 -21.96
CA PHE A 236 -8.68 17.46 -21.96
C PHE A 236 -9.14 17.84 -20.55
N PHE A 237 -9.78 18.99 -20.42
CA PHE A 237 -10.20 19.55 -19.13
C PHE A 237 -11.45 20.42 -19.27
N TYR A 238 -12.07 20.74 -18.14
CA TYR A 238 -13.11 21.75 -18.03
C TYR A 238 -13.00 22.47 -16.67
N ILE A 239 -13.63 23.63 -16.58
CA ILE A 239 -13.80 24.35 -15.31
C ILE A 239 -15.24 24.11 -14.87
N ASP A 240 -15.44 23.71 -13.63
CA ASP A 240 -16.77 23.50 -13.06
C ASP A 240 -17.59 24.81 -13.06
N PRO A 241 -18.87 24.82 -13.49
CA PRO A 241 -19.73 26.00 -13.41
C PRO A 241 -19.87 26.60 -12.00
N GLU A 242 -19.72 25.80 -10.93
CA GLU A 242 -19.72 26.30 -9.54
C GLU A 242 -18.62 27.35 -9.28
N PHE A 243 -17.57 27.38 -10.11
CA PHE A 243 -16.54 28.42 -10.08
C PHE A 243 -17.13 29.83 -10.20
N ALA A 244 -18.19 30.02 -11.00
CA ALA A 244 -18.81 31.32 -11.20
C ALA A 244 -19.69 31.75 -10.02
N GLU A 245 -20.13 30.79 -9.19
CA GLU A 245 -21.01 31.04 -8.04
C GLU A 245 -20.24 31.31 -6.75
N ASP A 246 -18.99 30.84 -6.63
CA ASP A 246 -18.16 31.05 -5.43
C ASP A 246 -17.69 32.52 -5.30
N PRO A 247 -18.07 33.24 -4.22
CA PRO A 247 -17.58 34.60 -3.94
C PRO A 247 -16.05 34.73 -3.89
N ARG A 248 -15.32 33.65 -3.55
CA ARG A 248 -13.85 33.65 -3.49
C ARG A 248 -13.23 33.71 -4.88
N MET A 249 -13.92 33.19 -5.89
CA MET A 249 -13.43 33.10 -7.28
C MET A 249 -13.78 34.34 -8.11
N VAL A 250 -14.53 35.29 -7.54
CA VAL A 250 -14.97 36.53 -8.23
C VAL A 250 -13.82 37.37 -8.80
N ASN A 251 -12.61 37.28 -8.24
CA ASN A 251 -11.42 38.00 -8.70
C ASN A 251 -10.40 37.10 -9.41
N VAL A 252 -10.74 35.85 -9.69
CA VAL A 252 -9.85 34.88 -10.34
C VAL A 252 -10.26 34.75 -11.80
N ASP A 253 -9.55 35.48 -12.67
CA ASP A 253 -9.74 35.41 -14.13
C ASP A 253 -8.62 34.68 -14.85
N LEU A 254 -7.54 34.35 -14.13
CA LEU A 254 -6.35 33.70 -14.65
C LEU A 254 -6.08 32.40 -13.89
N ILE A 255 -6.07 31.29 -14.62
CA ILE A 255 -5.66 29.99 -14.12
C ILE A 255 -4.42 29.56 -14.89
N THR A 256 -3.33 29.28 -14.19
CA THR A 256 -2.13 28.69 -14.78
C THR A 256 -2.10 27.21 -14.51
N LEU A 257 -2.10 26.41 -15.58
CA LEU A 257 -1.83 24.99 -15.56
C LEU A 257 -0.35 24.77 -15.88
N SER A 258 0.43 24.35 -14.88
CA SER A 258 1.85 24.07 -15.05
C SER A 258 2.11 22.57 -15.00
N TYR A 259 2.90 22.08 -15.95
CA TYR A 259 3.41 20.71 -15.99
C TYR A 259 4.91 20.70 -15.80
N THR A 260 5.42 19.79 -14.98
CA THR A 260 6.85 19.54 -14.84
C THR A 260 7.16 18.08 -15.09
N PHE A 261 8.09 17.79 -16.01
CA PHE A 261 8.57 16.43 -16.27
C PHE A 261 9.83 16.10 -15.49
N PHE A 262 9.88 14.87 -14.98
CA PHE A 262 11.01 14.28 -14.27
C PHE A 262 11.47 13.01 -14.97
N GLU A 263 12.76 12.73 -14.95
CA GLU A 263 13.30 11.46 -15.46
C GLU A 263 12.92 10.35 -14.48
N ALA A 264 12.21 9.33 -14.96
CA ALA A 264 11.91 8.12 -14.21
C ALA A 264 13.10 7.16 -14.35
N LYS A 265 13.96 7.10 -13.33
CA LYS A 265 15.03 6.09 -13.24
C LYS A 265 14.48 4.84 -12.58
N GLU A 266 14.82 3.68 -13.12
CA GLU A 266 14.54 2.39 -12.46
C GLU A 266 15.11 2.42 -11.02
N GLY A 267 14.22 2.33 -10.03
CA GLY A 267 14.56 2.34 -8.60
C GLY A 267 14.38 3.67 -7.87
N GLN A 268 13.96 4.76 -8.53
CA GLN A 268 13.53 5.98 -7.83
C GLN A 268 12.03 5.92 -7.52
N GLN A 269 11.69 5.47 -6.30
CA GLN A 269 10.34 5.53 -5.77
C GLN A 269 10.00 7.01 -5.48
N LEU A 270 9.21 7.65 -6.32
CA LEU A 270 8.66 8.97 -6.00
C LEU A 270 7.68 8.80 -4.82
N PRO A 271 7.80 9.59 -3.74
CA PRO A 271 6.79 9.59 -2.70
C PRO A 271 5.50 10.12 -3.33
N VAL A 272 4.54 9.22 -3.59
CA VAL A 272 3.18 9.63 -3.93
C VAL A 272 2.65 10.46 -2.75
N PRO A 273 2.09 11.66 -2.98
CA PRO A 273 1.41 12.38 -1.91
C PRO A 273 0.23 11.52 -1.44
N GLY A 274 0.44 10.80 -0.35
CA GLY A 274 -0.60 10.06 0.32
C GLY A 274 -1.57 11.06 0.93
N TYR A 275 -2.79 11.12 0.40
CA TYR A 275 -3.92 11.66 1.12
C TYR A 275 -4.26 10.68 2.24
N HIS A 276 -3.69 10.93 3.42
CA HIS A 276 -4.11 10.34 4.69
C HIS A 276 -5.08 11.29 5.39
#